data_AF-A0A0B7KMT2-F1
#
_entry.id   AF-A0A0B7KMT2-F1
#
_cell.length_a   1.000
_cell.length_b   1.000
_cell.length_c   1.000
_cell.angle_alpha   90.00
_cell.angle_beta   90.00
_cell.angle_gamma   90.00
#
_symmetry.space_group_name_H-M   'P 1'
#
loop_
_entity.id
_entity.type
_entity.pdbx_description
1 polymer ?
#
loop_
_entity_poly.entity_id
_entity_poly.type
_entity_poly.pdbx_seq_one_letter_code
_entity_poly.pdbx_strand_id
1 'polypeptide(L)'
;MEKFETNEDLKAHEAKKPYGCQYCGNRFKNKNEAERHENSIHIQRFSWSCGALKDHCQAFYESAGWPNEADTCGYCGKEFGRSSRRPANNRPRSIGTRDRGERSRHLQDAHKFGECDTSKKFFRIEHFIQHLKHSHASTNGKWVDMLETVCKTIEKPKI
;
A
#
# COMPACT_ATOMS: atom_id res chain seq x y z
N MET A 1 1.17 -23.30 -12.17
CA MET A 1 -0.05 -24.08 -12.50
C MET A 1 0.34 -25.54 -12.45
N GLU A 2 -0.18 -26.29 -11.48
CA GLU A 2 -0.05 -27.75 -11.51
C GLU A 2 -0.88 -28.26 -12.69
N LYS A 3 -0.27 -29.08 -13.56
CA LYS A 3 -0.96 -29.77 -14.64
C LYS A 3 -1.32 -31.16 -14.11
N PHE A 4 -2.58 -31.55 -14.23
CA PHE A 4 -3.05 -32.88 -13.86
C PHE A 4 -3.15 -33.72 -15.14
N GLU A 5 -2.55 -34.89 -15.13
CA GLU A 5 -2.51 -35.81 -16.28
C GLU A 5 -3.73 -36.74 -16.30
N THR A 6 -4.40 -36.93 -15.16
CA THR A 6 -5.60 -37.76 -15.03
C THR A 6 -6.75 -37.05 -14.30
N ASN A 7 -7.98 -37.52 -14.53
CA ASN A 7 -9.16 -37.04 -13.80
C ASN A 7 -9.10 -37.40 -12.31
N GLU A 8 -8.45 -38.53 -11.98
CA GLU A 8 -8.25 -39.00 -10.61
C GLU A 8 -7.30 -38.08 -9.84
N ASP A 9 -6.22 -37.60 -10.46
CA ASP A 9 -5.30 -36.64 -9.86
C ASP A 9 -5.98 -35.31 -9.57
N LEU A 10 -6.83 -34.84 -10.50
CA LEU A 10 -7.64 -33.64 -10.30
C LEU A 10 -8.60 -33.82 -9.11
N LYS A 11 -9.33 -34.93 -9.05
CA LYS A 11 -10.25 -35.25 -7.94
C LYS A 11 -9.52 -35.37 -6.61
N ALA A 12 -8.36 -36.03 -6.56
CA ALA A 12 -7.57 -36.16 -5.35
C ALA A 12 -7.03 -34.79 -4.89
N HIS A 13 -6.59 -33.95 -5.81
CA HIS A 13 -6.18 -32.58 -5.52
C HIS A 13 -7.35 -31.71 -5.05
N GLU A 14 -8.55 -31.86 -5.61
CA GLU A 14 -9.77 -31.18 -5.15
C GLU A 14 -10.22 -31.66 -3.77
N ALA A 15 -10.10 -32.96 -3.48
CA ALA A 15 -10.37 -33.54 -2.17
C ALA A 15 -9.39 -33.01 -1.09
N LYS A 16 -8.15 -32.67 -1.48
CA LYS A 16 -7.16 -31.99 -0.62
C LYS A 16 -7.47 -30.50 -0.39
N LYS A 17 -8.48 -29.95 -1.08
CA LYS A 17 -8.93 -28.56 -0.94
C LYS A 17 -10.35 -28.50 -0.38
N PRO A 18 -10.53 -28.71 0.93
CA PRO A 18 -11.85 -28.83 1.52
C PRO A 18 -12.61 -27.49 1.56
N TYR A 19 -11.94 -26.35 1.41
CA TYR A 19 -12.55 -25.03 1.55
C TYR A 19 -12.97 -24.45 0.20
N GLY A 20 -14.28 -24.41 -0.07
CA GLY A 20 -14.84 -23.80 -1.27
C GLY A 20 -15.17 -22.32 -1.09
N CYS A 21 -15.04 -21.55 -2.16
CA CYS A 21 -15.54 -20.17 -2.23
C CYS A 21 -17.07 -20.17 -2.20
N GLN A 22 -17.68 -19.21 -1.48
CA GLN A 22 -19.15 -19.09 -1.40
C GLN A 22 -19.78 -18.47 -2.67
N TYR A 23 -18.97 -17.82 -3.51
CA TYR A 23 -19.44 -17.07 -4.68
C TYR A 23 -19.08 -17.73 -6.02
N CYS A 24 -18.19 -18.73 -6.02
CA CYS A 24 -17.81 -19.48 -7.22
C CYS A 24 -17.34 -20.90 -6.89
N GLY A 25 -17.10 -21.73 -7.91
CA GLY A 25 -16.69 -23.13 -7.72
C GLY A 25 -15.24 -23.37 -7.27
N ASN A 26 -14.44 -22.31 -7.05
CA ASN A 26 -13.03 -22.46 -6.69
C ASN A 26 -12.85 -23.07 -5.28
N ARG A 27 -11.87 -23.96 -5.15
CA ARG A 27 -11.52 -24.64 -3.90
C ARG A 27 -10.09 -24.36 -3.47
N PHE A 28 -9.86 -24.30 -2.17
CA PHE A 28 -8.61 -23.91 -1.52
C PHE A 28 -8.19 -24.88 -0.42
N LYS A 29 -6.87 -24.92 -0.14
CA LYS A 29 -6.29 -25.86 0.82
C LYS A 29 -6.60 -25.49 2.28
N ASN A 30 -6.89 -24.21 2.54
CA ASN A 30 -7.24 -23.72 3.87
C ASN A 30 -8.25 -22.57 3.78
N LYS A 31 -8.91 -22.29 4.91
CA LYS A 31 -9.92 -21.23 5.05
C LYS A 31 -9.36 -19.84 4.70
N ASN A 32 -8.15 -19.53 5.14
CA ASN A 32 -7.52 -18.22 4.90
C ASN A 32 -7.31 -17.93 3.40
N GLU A 33 -6.95 -18.94 2.60
CA GLU A 33 -6.83 -18.79 1.14
C GLU A 33 -8.17 -18.55 0.47
N ALA A 34 -9.24 -19.23 0.91
CA ALA A 34 -10.59 -19.02 0.43
C ALA A 34 -11.08 -17.60 0.77
N GLU A 35 -10.96 -17.19 2.04
CA GLU A 35 -11.34 -15.84 2.49
C GLU A 35 -10.56 -14.75 1.73
N ARG A 36 -9.26 -14.95 1.50
CA ARG A 36 -8.44 -14.01 0.70
C ARG A 36 -8.93 -13.92 -0.74
N HIS A 37 -9.31 -15.05 -1.34
CA HIS A 37 -9.89 -15.07 -2.69
C HIS A 37 -11.22 -14.34 -2.73
N GLU A 38 -12.13 -14.63 -1.80
CA GLU A 38 -13.44 -13.96 -1.68
C GLU A 38 -13.27 -12.46 -1.52
N ASN A 39 -12.39 -12.02 -0.62
CA ASN A 39 -12.14 -10.61 -0.36
C ASN A 39 -11.56 -9.85 -1.57
N SER A 40 -10.74 -10.50 -2.40
CA SER A 40 -10.07 -9.83 -3.53
C SER A 40 -10.82 -9.89 -4.86
N ILE A 41 -11.68 -10.88 -5.04
CA ILE A 41 -12.41 -11.11 -6.31
C ILE A 41 -13.89 -10.75 -6.18
N HIS A 42 -14.54 -11.15 -5.08
CA HIS A 42 -16.00 -11.09 -4.96
C HIS A 42 -16.45 -9.92 -4.07
N ILE A 43 -15.83 -9.73 -2.90
CA ILE A 43 -16.26 -8.74 -1.90
C ILE A 43 -15.62 -7.37 -2.19
N GLN A 44 -14.29 -7.33 -2.40
CA GLN A 44 -13.54 -6.12 -2.76
C GLN A 44 -13.78 -4.90 -1.85
N ARG A 45 -14.03 -5.14 -0.55
CA ARG A 45 -14.38 -4.09 0.44
C ARG A 45 -13.31 -3.00 0.59
N PHE A 46 -12.05 -3.35 0.40
CA PHE A 46 -10.95 -2.40 0.47
C PHE A 46 -10.16 -2.42 -0.82
N SER A 47 -9.71 -1.25 -1.24
CA SER A 47 -8.75 -1.09 -2.31
C SER A 47 -7.58 -0.23 -1.85
N TRP A 48 -6.45 -0.39 -2.52
CA TRP A 48 -5.29 0.46 -2.38
C TRP A 48 -5.00 1.12 -3.73
N SER A 49 -4.68 2.40 -3.70
CA SER A 49 -4.32 3.14 -4.89
C SER A 49 -3.47 4.36 -4.54
N CYS A 50 -2.51 4.69 -5.40
CA CYS A 50 -1.77 5.94 -5.30
C CYS A 50 -2.68 7.18 -5.44
N GLY A 51 -3.85 7.04 -6.09
CA GLY A 51 -4.85 8.12 -6.18
C GLY A 51 -5.47 8.55 -4.84
N ALA A 52 -5.28 7.77 -3.77
CA ALA A 52 -5.69 8.17 -2.43
C ALA A 52 -4.77 9.27 -1.83
N LEU A 53 -3.54 9.40 -2.32
CA LEU A 53 -2.62 10.49 -1.97
C LEU A 53 -2.96 11.73 -2.81
N LYS A 54 -3.70 12.67 -2.22
CA LYS A 54 -4.12 13.91 -2.88
C LYS A 54 -3.06 15.00 -2.84
N ASP A 55 -2.18 14.95 -1.85
CA ASP A 55 -1.11 15.93 -1.64
C ASP A 55 0.22 15.24 -1.31
N HIS A 56 1.33 15.84 -1.78
CA HIS A 56 2.68 15.33 -1.56
C HIS A 56 3.02 15.14 -0.07
N CYS A 57 2.49 15.99 0.81
CA CYS A 57 2.76 15.91 2.24
C CYS A 57 2.18 14.64 2.87
N GLN A 58 1.16 14.03 2.27
CA GLN A 58 0.54 12.80 2.77
C GLN A 58 1.42 11.56 2.58
N ALA A 59 2.50 11.65 1.79
CA ALA A 59 3.49 10.60 1.68
C ALA A 59 4.59 10.70 2.75
N PHE A 60 4.48 11.63 3.69
CA PHE A 60 5.42 11.81 4.79
C PHE A 60 4.70 11.67 6.13
N TYR A 61 5.44 11.25 7.14
CA TYR A 61 4.99 11.19 8.53
C TYR A 61 6.09 11.69 9.45
N GLU A 62 5.74 12.03 10.69
CA GLU A 62 6.71 12.53 11.67
C GLU A 62 7.82 11.49 11.94
N SER A 63 9.08 11.94 11.95
CA SER A 63 10.21 11.06 12.27
C SER A 63 10.14 10.62 13.73
N ALA A 64 10.29 9.31 13.96
CA ALA A 64 10.42 8.75 15.29
C ALA A 64 11.77 9.06 15.95
N GLY A 65 12.82 9.23 15.13
CA GLY A 65 14.17 9.58 15.62
C GLY A 65 14.30 11.07 15.95
N TRP A 66 13.56 11.92 15.22
CA TRP A 66 13.59 13.37 15.37
C TRP A 66 12.17 13.95 15.42
N PRO A 67 11.39 13.64 16.49
CA PRO A 67 10.02 14.12 16.61
C PRO A 67 9.98 15.64 16.54
N ASN A 68 8.99 16.20 15.85
CA ASN A 68 8.83 17.64 15.64
C ASN A 68 9.93 18.35 14.85
N GLU A 69 10.99 17.65 14.43
CA GLU A 69 12.15 18.24 13.77
C GLU A 69 12.36 17.71 12.36
N ALA A 70 11.94 16.49 12.07
CA ALA A 70 12.01 15.91 10.74
C ALA A 70 10.76 15.09 10.40
N ASP A 71 10.57 14.86 9.10
CA ASP A 71 9.57 13.96 8.57
C ASP A 71 10.24 12.87 7.74
N THR A 72 9.70 11.66 7.81
CA THR A 72 10.19 10.48 7.11
C THR A 72 9.35 10.23 5.86
N CYS A 73 10.00 9.98 4.72
CA CYS A 73 9.34 9.59 3.47
C CYS A 73 8.76 8.18 3.58
N GLY A 74 7.48 8.02 3.28
CA GLY A 74 6.76 6.75 3.31
C GLY A 74 7.22 5.75 2.24
N TYR A 75 7.86 6.21 1.16
CA TYR A 75 8.34 5.32 0.10
C TYR A 75 9.71 4.70 0.40
N CYS A 76 10.61 5.45 1.04
CA CYS A 76 12.01 5.03 1.20
C CYS A 76 12.61 5.16 2.60
N GLY A 77 11.90 5.77 3.55
CA GLY A 77 12.41 5.98 4.90
C GLY A 77 13.40 7.14 5.04
N LYS A 78 13.71 7.89 3.97
CA LYS A 78 14.60 9.06 4.06
C LYS A 78 13.99 10.17 4.92
N GLU A 79 14.80 10.75 5.80
CA GLU A 79 14.39 11.82 6.69
C GLU A 79 14.64 13.21 6.08
N PHE A 80 13.73 14.14 6.33
CA PHE A 80 13.75 15.51 5.86
C PHE A 80 13.53 16.46 7.03
N GLY A 81 14.52 17.29 7.33
CA GLY A 81 14.43 18.30 8.39
C GLY A 81 13.35 19.35 8.10
N ARG A 82 12.81 19.95 9.15
CA ARG A 82 11.90 21.10 9.08
C ARG A 82 12.72 22.38 9.26
N SER A 83 12.76 23.26 8.26
CA SER A 83 13.63 24.46 8.27
C SER A 83 13.14 25.55 9.22
N SER A 84 11.93 25.45 9.77
CA SER A 84 11.39 26.47 10.67
C SER A 84 12.24 26.62 11.94
N ARG A 85 12.43 27.86 12.38
CA ARG A 85 13.12 28.18 13.64
C ARG A 85 12.39 27.50 14.79
N ARG A 86 13.12 26.97 15.79
CA ARG A 86 12.50 26.41 16.99
C ARG A 86 11.62 27.48 17.62
N PRO A 87 10.29 27.27 17.73
CA PRO A 87 9.44 28.22 18.41
C PRO A 87 9.82 28.24 19.89
N ALA A 88 9.80 29.43 20.51
CA ALA A 88 10.14 29.62 21.92
C ALA A 88 9.30 28.74 22.89
N ASN A 89 8.15 28.23 22.42
CA ASN A 89 7.18 27.49 23.23
C ASN A 89 7.20 25.97 22.98
N ASN A 90 8.31 25.40 22.51
CA ASN A 90 8.45 23.95 22.29
C ASN A 90 7.36 23.34 21.37
N ARG A 91 6.73 24.17 20.52
CA ARG A 91 5.75 23.73 19.51
C ARG A 91 6.43 22.95 18.39
N PRO A 92 5.71 22.04 17.72
CA PRO A 92 6.21 21.40 16.50
C PRO A 92 6.72 22.44 15.50
N ARG A 93 7.92 22.22 14.93
CA ARG A 93 8.38 23.07 13.83
C ARG A 93 7.36 22.96 12.70
N SER A 94 6.87 24.08 12.20
CA SER A 94 5.95 24.09 11.06
C SER A 94 6.70 23.69 9.78
N ILE A 95 6.02 23.01 8.86
CA ILE A 95 6.57 22.69 7.55
C ILE A 95 6.46 23.95 6.68
N GLY A 96 7.61 24.58 6.41
CA GLY A 96 7.70 25.77 5.55
C GLY A 96 7.49 25.45 4.08
N THR A 97 7.24 26.48 3.26
CA THR A 97 7.04 26.34 1.81
C THR A 97 8.25 25.69 1.11
N ARG A 98 9.47 26.09 1.50
CA ARG A 98 10.72 25.48 1.02
C ARG A 98 10.76 23.98 1.32
N ASP A 99 10.38 23.60 2.54
CA ASP A 99 10.43 22.19 2.95
C ASP A 99 9.41 21.34 2.16
N ARG A 100 8.24 21.92 1.83
CA ARG A 100 7.26 21.27 0.94
C ARG A 100 7.81 21.08 -0.47
N GLY A 101 8.50 22.09 -1.00
CA GLY A 101 9.13 22.04 -2.32
C GLY A 101 10.21 20.96 -2.42
N GLU A 102 11.08 20.84 -1.41
CA GLU A 102 12.11 19.79 -1.38
C GLU A 102 11.50 18.39 -1.34
N ARG A 103 10.49 18.19 -0.49
CA ARG A 103 9.75 16.93 -0.38
C ARG A 103 9.04 16.57 -1.69
N SER A 104 8.35 17.52 -2.31
CA SER A 104 7.67 17.33 -3.60
C SER A 104 8.65 16.91 -4.70
N ARG A 105 9.78 17.62 -4.82
CA ARG A 105 10.85 17.27 -5.78
C ARG A 105 11.42 15.87 -5.51
N HIS A 106 11.68 15.52 -4.25
CA HIS A 106 12.13 14.17 -3.91
C HIS A 106 11.15 13.09 -4.37
N LEU A 107 9.84 13.28 -4.13
CA LEU A 107 8.82 12.33 -4.56
C LEU A 107 8.76 12.21 -6.10
N GLN A 108 8.87 13.32 -6.82
CA GLN A 108 8.89 13.31 -8.29
C GLN A 108 10.15 12.60 -8.81
N ASP A 109 11.33 13.00 -8.35
CA ASP A 109 12.60 12.53 -8.90
C ASP A 109 12.87 11.06 -8.56
N ALA A 110 12.75 10.71 -7.27
CA ALA A 110 13.12 9.40 -6.74
C ALA A 110 11.97 8.38 -6.80
N HIS A 111 10.72 8.84 -6.70
CA HIS A 111 9.56 7.97 -6.59
C HIS A 111 8.59 8.11 -7.75
N LYS A 112 8.89 8.92 -8.78
CA LYS A 112 8.02 9.09 -9.97
C LYS A 112 6.59 9.42 -9.57
N PHE A 113 6.45 10.20 -8.50
CA PHE A 113 5.14 10.52 -7.93
C PHE A 113 4.31 11.31 -8.93
N GLY A 114 3.10 10.80 -9.21
CA GLY A 114 2.20 11.37 -10.22
C GLY A 114 2.37 10.79 -11.63
N GLU A 115 3.35 9.91 -11.86
CA GLU A 115 3.56 9.27 -13.18
C GLU A 115 2.86 7.92 -13.32
N CYS A 116 2.35 7.34 -12.23
CA CYS A 116 1.61 6.09 -12.27
C CYS A 116 0.11 6.31 -12.58
N ASP A 117 -0.56 5.25 -13.03
CA ASP A 117 -2.01 5.25 -13.17
C ASP A 117 -2.68 5.31 -11.78
N THR A 118 -3.08 6.52 -11.39
CA THR A 118 -3.75 6.80 -10.11
C THR A 118 -5.18 6.27 -10.06
N SER A 119 -5.77 5.87 -11.19
CA SER A 119 -7.07 5.21 -11.23
C SER A 119 -6.97 3.71 -10.91
N LYS A 120 -5.75 3.15 -11.00
CA LYS A 120 -5.51 1.73 -10.74
C LYS A 120 -5.79 1.40 -9.28
N LYS A 121 -6.68 0.43 -9.09
CA LYS A 121 -7.03 -0.12 -7.78
C LYS A 121 -6.43 -1.51 -7.61
N PHE A 122 -5.84 -1.74 -6.45
CA PHE A 122 -5.36 -3.04 -6.02
C PHE A 122 -6.29 -3.52 -4.91
N PHE A 123 -6.88 -4.71 -5.05
CA PHE A 123 -7.72 -5.32 -3.99
C PHE A 123 -6.92 -6.28 -3.10
N ARG A 124 -5.59 -6.28 -3.26
CA ARG A 124 -4.63 -7.00 -2.43
C ARG A 124 -3.46 -6.10 -2.13
N ILE A 125 -3.14 -5.97 -0.84
CA ILE A 125 -2.04 -5.14 -0.37
C ILE A 125 -0.68 -5.59 -0.93
N GLU A 126 -0.44 -6.89 -1.02
CA GLU A 126 0.81 -7.44 -1.58
C GLU A 126 1.08 -6.94 -3.01
N HIS A 127 0.03 -6.88 -3.85
CA HIS A 127 0.17 -6.38 -5.22
C HIS A 127 0.39 -4.85 -5.24
N PHE A 128 -0.21 -4.12 -4.31
CA PHE A 128 0.03 -2.70 -4.16
C PHE A 128 1.48 -2.41 -3.72
N ILE A 129 1.99 -3.11 -2.71
CA ILE A 129 3.38 -3.00 -2.27
C ILE A 129 4.34 -3.35 -3.41
N GLN A 130 4.03 -4.40 -4.17
CA GLN A 130 4.80 -4.74 -5.37
C GLN A 130 4.78 -3.59 -6.38
N HIS A 131 3.66 -2.94 -6.60
CA HIS A 131 3.58 -1.74 -7.44
C HIS A 131 4.43 -0.59 -6.87
N LEU A 132 4.37 -0.31 -5.57
CA LEU A 132 5.23 0.70 -4.94
C LEU A 132 6.72 0.42 -5.19
N LYS A 133 7.13 -0.85 -5.07
CA LYS A 133 8.52 -1.26 -5.32
C LYS A 133 8.95 -1.03 -6.77
N HIS A 134 8.13 -1.42 -7.74
CA HIS A 134 8.53 -1.40 -9.15
C HIS A 134 8.25 -0.07 -9.87
N SER A 135 7.20 0.65 -9.47
CA SER A 135 6.78 1.91 -10.10
C SER A 135 7.24 3.14 -9.33
N HIS A 136 7.43 3.02 -8.00
CA HIS A 136 7.85 4.13 -7.15
C HIS A 136 9.23 3.90 -6.52
N ALA A 137 9.97 2.88 -6.93
CA ALA A 137 11.27 2.52 -6.36
C ALA A 137 11.25 2.47 -4.80
N SER A 138 10.11 2.07 -4.23
CA SER A 138 9.94 1.98 -2.79
C SER A 138 10.85 0.91 -2.20
N THR A 139 11.46 1.20 -1.07
CA THR A 139 12.32 0.26 -0.33
C THR A 139 11.52 -0.45 0.75
N ASN A 140 11.93 -1.68 1.08
CA ASN A 140 11.30 -2.43 2.15
C ASN A 140 11.66 -1.82 3.51
N GLY A 141 10.66 -1.57 4.35
CA GLY A 141 10.83 -1.12 5.72
C GLY A 141 9.50 -0.76 6.37
N LYS A 142 9.54 -0.39 7.65
CA LYS A 142 8.34 -0.04 8.44
C LYS A 142 7.59 1.18 7.91
N TRP A 143 8.25 2.02 7.10
CA TRP A 143 7.62 3.19 6.45
C TRP A 143 6.55 2.80 5.43
N VAL A 144 6.62 1.59 4.85
CA VAL A 144 5.62 1.13 3.86
C VAL A 144 4.25 0.90 4.51
N ASP A 145 4.20 0.52 5.79
CA ASP A 145 2.96 0.33 6.55
C ASP A 145 2.13 1.63 6.63
N MET A 146 2.82 2.77 6.64
CA MET A 146 2.17 4.08 6.56
C MET A 146 1.49 4.27 5.19
N LEU A 147 2.16 3.94 4.09
CA LEU A 147 1.55 4.01 2.75
C LEU A 147 0.41 3.00 2.59
N GLU A 148 0.51 1.80 3.16
CA GLU A 148 -0.60 0.86 3.23
C GLU A 148 -1.83 1.50 3.88
N THR A 149 -1.63 2.22 4.98
CA THR A 149 -2.72 2.84 5.73
C THR A 149 -3.31 4.03 4.98
N VAL A 150 -2.48 4.95 4.49
CA VAL A 150 -2.94 6.18 3.84
C VAL A 150 -3.54 5.91 2.46
N CYS A 151 -3.02 4.92 1.73
CA CYS A 151 -3.51 4.61 0.38
C CYS A 151 -4.76 3.72 0.37
N LYS A 152 -5.26 3.30 1.53
CA LYS A 152 -6.42 2.41 1.66
C LYS A 152 -7.73 3.17 1.55
N THR A 153 -8.62 2.69 0.69
CA THR A 153 -9.98 3.20 0.53
C THR A 153 -11.00 2.11 0.85
N ILE A 154 -12.11 2.49 1.48
CA ILE A 154 -13.27 1.62 1.68
C ILE A 154 -14.15 1.73 0.44
N GLU A 155 -14.37 0.60 -0.23
CA GLU A 155 -15.23 0.51 -1.40
C GLU A 155 -16.68 0.31 -0.99
N LYS A 156 -17.59 0.92 -1.75
CA LYS A 156 -19.02 0.68 -1.57
C LYS A 156 -19.38 -0.70 -2.12
N PRO A 157 -20.35 -1.41 -1.51
CA PRO A 157 -20.87 -2.65 -2.07
C PRO A 157 -21.37 -2.40 -3.50
N LYS A 158 -20.99 -3.27 -4.44
CA LYS A 158 -21.60 -3.29 -5.76
C LYS A 158 -22.98 -3.93 -5.58
N ILE A 159 -24.01 -3.08 -5.51
CA ILE A 159 -25.43 -3.48 -5.48
C ILE A 159 -25.82 -4.00 -6.86
#